data_AF-A0A1Y5CZE5-F1
#
_entry.id   AF-A0A1Y5CZE5-F1
#
_cell.length_a   1.000
_cell.length_b   1.000
_cell.length_c   1.000
_cell.angle_alpha   90.00
_cell.angle_beta   90.00
_cell.angle_gamma   90.00
#
_symmetry.space_group_name_H-M   'P 1'
#
loop_
_entity.id
_entity.type
_entity.pdbx_description
1 polymer ?
#
loop_
_entity_poly.entity_id
_entity_poly.type
_entity_poly.pdbx_seq_one_letter_code
_entity_poly.pdbx_strand_id
1 'polypeptide(L)'
;MLNYKLSSIWGFIGVVIGICSFLFNYYMVPVSLPGYKVFVAPAMFTLSFFSEETYFIPKMILFLFGQFIGYFLIACIVQTIKKTGMSDTKS
;
A
#
# COMPACT_ATOMS: atom_id res chain seq x y z
N MET A 1 -18.01 -9.97 -10.56
CA MET A 1 -17.60 -8.63 -11.04
C MET A 1 -16.62 -8.07 -10.02
N LEU A 2 -15.57 -7.34 -10.43
CA LEU A 2 -14.62 -6.73 -9.48
C LEU A 2 -15.36 -5.70 -8.61
N ASN A 3 -15.20 -5.79 -7.29
CA ASN A 3 -15.80 -4.83 -6.36
C ASN A 3 -14.81 -3.70 -6.09
N TYR A 4 -14.86 -2.67 -6.93
CA TYR A 4 -13.99 -1.50 -6.80
C TYR A 4 -14.21 -0.73 -5.50
N LYS A 5 -15.44 -0.69 -4.97
CA LYS A 5 -15.71 -0.06 -3.67
C LYS A 5 -14.92 -0.74 -2.56
N LEU A 6 -14.92 -2.07 -2.53
CA LEU A 6 -14.14 -2.84 -1.57
C LEU A 6 -12.63 -2.60 -1.77
N SER A 7 -12.14 -2.62 -3.01
CA SER A 7 -10.72 -2.32 -3.30
C SER A 7 -10.33 -0.91 -2.85
N SER A 8 -11.20 0.09 -3.03
CA SER A 8 -10.95 1.46 -2.58
C SER A 8 -10.86 1.55 -1.06
N ILE A 9 -11.69 0.81 -0.32
CA ILE A 9 -11.60 0.71 1.14
C ILE A 9 -10.23 0.16 1.55
N TRP A 10 -9.76 -0.91 0.89
CA TRP A 10 -8.41 -1.45 1.13
C TRP A 10 -7.31 -0.44 0.80
N GLY A 11 -7.45 0.33 -0.28
CA GLY A 11 -6.55 1.44 -0.59
C GLY A 11 -6.47 2.46 0.54
N PHE A 12 -7.61 2.91 1.07
CA PHE A 12 -7.64 3.82 2.22
C PHE A 12 -7.06 3.22 3.49
N ILE A 13 -7.29 1.94 3.76
CA ILE A 13 -6.64 1.22 4.87
C ILE A 13 -5.11 1.26 4.68
N GLY A 14 -4.61 1.04 3.47
CA GLY A 14 -3.18 1.16 3.13
C GLY A 14 -2.62 2.55 3.44
N VAL A 15 -3.36 3.62 3.12
CA VAL A 15 -2.97 4.99 3.47
C VAL A 15 -2.84 5.17 4.99
N VAL A 16 -3.80 4.68 5.76
CA VAL A 16 -3.76 4.75 7.23
C VAL A 16 -2.55 3.99 7.77
N ILE A 17 -2.29 2.77 7.28
CA ILE A 17 -1.10 1.98 7.62
C ILE A 17 0.19 2.76 7.31
N GLY A 18 0.25 3.40 6.14
CA GLY A 18 1.36 4.23 5.73
C GLY A 18 1.62 5.40 6.67
N ILE A 19 0.58 6.14 7.04
CA ILE A 19 0.67 7.27 7.99
C ILE A 19 1.15 6.78 9.35
N CYS A 20 0.55 5.73 9.91
CA CYS A 20 0.95 5.17 11.20
C CYS A 20 2.40 4.69 11.18
N SER A 21 2.80 3.97 10.12
CA SER A 21 4.16 3.45 9.96
C SER A 21 5.19 4.57 9.84
N PHE A 22 4.86 5.62 9.08
CA PHE A 22 5.70 6.81 8.93
C PHE A 22 5.84 7.56 10.25
N LEU A 23 4.73 7.86 10.94
CA LEU A 23 4.75 8.58 12.21
C LEU A 23 5.53 7.80 13.28
N PHE A 24 5.34 6.49 13.37
CA PHE A 24 6.09 5.66 14.30
C PHE A 24 7.60 5.78 14.05
N ASN A 25 8.05 5.59 12.81
CA ASN A 25 9.47 5.68 12.48
C ASN A 25 10.02 7.10 12.63
N TYR A 26 9.19 8.13 12.44
CA TYR A 26 9.59 9.51 12.64
C TYR A 26 9.85 9.83 14.12
N TYR A 27 9.01 9.34 15.04
CA TYR A 27 9.12 9.66 16.47
C TYR A 27 9.99 8.69 17.28
N MET A 28 10.13 7.43 16.86
CA MET A 28 10.75 6.37 17.67
C MET A 28 12.24 6.12 17.36
N VAL A 29 12.91 7.05 16.68
CA VAL A 29 14.34 6.93 16.33
C VAL A 29 15.20 6.66 17.59
N PRO A 30 16.08 5.63 17.59
CA PRO A 30 16.56 4.86 16.44
C PRO A 30 15.78 3.57 16.13
N VAL A 31 14.67 3.29 16.83
CA VAL A 31 13.87 2.07 16.65
C VAL A 31 12.92 2.23 15.46
N SER A 32 13.01 1.31 14.51
CA SER A 32 12.05 1.21 13.41
C SER A 32 10.89 0.28 13.76
N LEU A 33 9.72 0.54 13.19
CA LEU A 33 8.59 -0.38 13.28
C LEU A 33 8.99 -1.76 12.71
N PRO A 34 8.86 -2.87 13.47
CA PRO A 34 9.09 -4.21 12.94
C PRO A 34 8.20 -4.46 11.73
N GLY A 35 8.78 -4.89 10.61
CA GLY A 35 8.04 -5.10 9.37
C GLY A 35 7.72 -3.83 8.58
N TYR A 36 8.27 -2.66 8.95
CA TYR A 36 8.07 -1.39 8.24
C TYR A 36 8.17 -1.54 6.72
N LYS A 37 9.26 -2.13 6.23
CA LYS A 37 9.51 -2.32 4.80
C LYS A 37 8.40 -3.09 4.08
N VAL A 38 7.72 -4.00 4.77
CA VAL A 38 6.61 -4.78 4.21
C VAL A 38 5.34 -3.93 4.18
N PHE A 39 4.99 -3.28 5.29
CA PHE A 39 3.80 -2.42 5.37
C PHE A 39 3.87 -1.26 4.38
N VAL A 40 5.05 -0.66 4.23
CA VAL A 40 5.23 0.47 3.33
C VAL A 40 5.75 0.10 1.94
N ALA A 41 5.87 -1.19 1.63
CA ALA A 41 6.45 -1.68 0.37
C ALA A 41 5.85 -1.02 -0.88
N PRO A 42 4.52 -0.84 -1.00
CA PRO A 42 3.97 -0.22 -2.20
C PRO A 42 4.40 1.24 -2.37
N ALA A 43 4.49 1.99 -1.28
CA ALA A 43 5.01 3.35 -1.33
C ALA A 43 6.50 3.40 -1.62
N MET A 44 7.31 2.49 -1.06
CA MET A 44 8.73 2.39 -1.39
C MET A 44 8.94 2.13 -2.88
N PHE A 45 8.12 1.25 -3.47
CA PHE A 45 8.13 1.00 -4.90
C PHE A 45 7.78 2.26 -5.70
N THR A 46 6.72 2.99 -5.33
CA THR A 46 6.39 4.28 -5.99
C THR A 46 7.54 5.29 -5.88
N LEU A 47 8.14 5.40 -4.71
CA LEU A 47 9.25 6.33 -4.47
C LEU A 47 10.54 5.94 -5.19
N SER A 48 10.75 4.66 -5.52
CA SER A 48 11.95 4.21 -6.24
C SER A 48 12.09 4.80 -7.66
N PHE A 49 11.01 5.34 -8.22
CA PHE A 49 11.03 6.05 -9.50
C PHE A 49 11.48 7.52 -9.38
N PHE A 50 11.65 8.03 -8.16
CA PHE A 50 11.98 9.42 -7.88
C PHE A 50 13.33 9.54 -7.19
N SER A 51 13.97 10.70 -7.38
CA SER A 51 15.27 10.99 -6.77
C SER A 51 15.14 11.11 -5.24
N GLU A 52 16.20 10.73 -4.53
CA GLU A 52 16.32 10.92 -3.08
C GLU A 52 16.26 12.40 -2.69
N GLU A 53 16.70 13.29 -3.58
CA GLU A 53 16.69 14.77 -3.43
C GLU A 53 15.27 15.39 -3.47
N THR A 54 14.23 14.57 -3.69
CA THR A 54 12.84 15.06 -3.74
C THR A 54 12.44 15.68 -2.41
N TYR A 55 11.94 16.93 -2.46
CA TYR A 55 11.45 17.66 -1.30
C TYR A 55 10.40 16.86 -0.52
N PHE A 56 10.37 17.08 0.80
CA PHE A 56 9.59 16.26 1.73
C PHE A 56 8.10 16.20 1.37
N ILE A 57 7.45 17.34 1.09
CA ILE A 57 6.00 17.39 0.83
C ILE A 57 5.62 16.56 -0.43
N PRO A 58 6.24 16.77 -1.62
CA PRO A 58 6.03 15.91 -2.77
C PRO A 58 6.30 14.43 -2.49
N LYS A 59 7.38 14.13 -1.75
CA LYS A 59 7.73 12.75 -1.37
C LYS A 59 6.63 12.11 -0.51
N MET A 60 6.04 12.85 0.42
CA MET A 60 4.93 12.37 1.25
C MET A 60 3.65 12.15 0.44
N ILE A 61 3.34 13.02 -0.51
CA ILE A 61 2.19 12.84 -1.40
C ILE A 61 2.35 11.57 -2.23
N LEU A 62 3.52 11.38 -2.86
CA LEU A 62 3.85 10.17 -3.62
C LEU A 62 3.82 8.91 -2.76
N PHE A 63 4.29 9.01 -1.53
CA PHE A 63 4.25 7.92 -0.56
C PHE A 63 2.81 7.48 -0.26
N LEU A 64 1.92 8.41 0.09
CA LEU A 64 0.53 8.10 0.41
C LEU A 64 -0.25 7.62 -0.83
N PHE A 65 0.04 8.20 -1.99
CA PHE A 65 -0.53 7.76 -3.26
C PHE A 65 -0.12 6.34 -3.61
N GLY A 66 1.17 6.02 -3.45
CA GLY A 66 1.71 4.67 -3.65
C GLY A 66 1.09 3.65 -2.69
N GLN A 67 0.87 4.03 -1.43
CA GLN A 67 0.13 3.20 -0.48
C GLN A 67 -1.29 2.88 -0.96
N PHE A 68 -2.03 3.90 -1.36
CA PHE A 68 -3.40 3.73 -1.83
C PHE A 68 -3.45 2.78 -3.03
N ILE A 69 -2.66 3.06 -4.07
CA ILE A 69 -2.63 2.25 -5.30
C ILE A 69 -2.20 0.82 -4.98
N GLY A 70 -1.16 0.65 -4.18
CA GLY A 70 -0.64 -0.67 -3.81
C GLY A 70 -1.69 -1.57 -3.19
N TYR A 71 -2.31 -1.10 -2.10
CA TYR A 71 -3.33 -1.86 -1.40
C TYR A 71 -4.60 -2.05 -2.23
N PHE A 72 -4.97 -1.05 -3.04
CA PHE A 72 -6.07 -1.18 -4.01
C PHE A 72 -5.81 -2.30 -5.02
N LEU A 73 -4.61 -2.33 -5.62
CA LEU A 73 -4.23 -3.35 -6.59
C LEU A 73 -4.15 -4.74 -5.96
N ILE A 74 -3.57 -4.86 -4.77
CA ILE A 74 -3.56 -6.13 -4.01
C ILE A 74 -4.99 -6.63 -3.79
N ALA A 75 -5.91 -5.75 -3.37
CA ALA A 75 -7.31 -6.13 -3.19
C ALA A 75 -8.00 -6.55 -4.50
N CYS A 76 -7.68 -5.91 -5.63
CA CYS A 76 -8.15 -6.30 -6.96
C CYS A 76 -7.60 -7.66 -7.40
N ILE A 77 -6.31 -7.93 -7.17
CA ILE A 77 -5.65 -9.20 -7.48
C ILE A 77 -6.28 -10.32 -6.64
N VAL A 78 -6.43 -10.12 -5.33
CA VAL A 78 -7.05 -11.09 -4.42
C VAL A 78 -8.48 -11.42 -4.86
N GLN A 79 -9.27 -10.43 -5.25
CA GLN A 79 -10.63 -10.65 -5.77
C GLN A 79 -10.62 -11.44 -7.08
N THR A 80 -9.68 -11.15 -7.97
CA THR A 80 -9.51 -11.84 -9.25
C THR A 80 -9.17 -13.32 -9.01
N ILE A 81 -8.18 -13.59 -8.16
CA ILE A 81 -7.76 -14.96 -7.81
C ILE A 81 -8.92 -15.74 -7.18
N LYS A 82 -9.64 -15.14 -6.22
CA LYS A 82 -10.81 -15.76 -5.58
C LYS A 82 -11.88 -16.14 -6.61
N LYS A 83 -12.13 -15.26 -7.58
CA LYS A 83 -13.09 -15.52 -8.65
C LYS A 83 -12.65 -16.70 -9.53
N THR A 84 -11.38 -16.76 -9.91
CA THR A 84 -10.84 -17.86 -10.74
C THR A 84 -10.88 -19.19 -10.00
N GLY A 85 -10.41 -19.25 -8.74
CA GLY A 85 -10.40 -20.49 -7.97
C GLY A 85 -11.80 -21.05 -7.66
N MET A 86 -12.81 -20.18 -7.52
CA MET A 86 -14.21 -20.62 -7.39
C MET A 86 -14.81 -21.17 -8.69
N SER A 87 -14.23 -20.87 -9.85
CA SER A 87 -14.67 -21.42 -11.14
C SER A 87 -14.23 -22.87 -11.30
N ASP A 88 -13.03 -23.22 -10.84
CA ASP A 88 -12.47 -24.58 -11.00
C ASP A 88 -13.07 -25.59 -10.02
N THR A 89 -13.64 -25.15 -8.89
CA THR A 89 -14.24 -26.07 -7.89
C THR A 89 -15.67 -26.51 -8.25
N LYS A 90 -16.27 -25.93 -9.30
CA LYS A 90 -17.65 -26.24 -9.74
C LYS A 90 -17.72 -27.05 -11.03
N SER A 91 -16.58 -27.54 -11.54
CA SER A 91 -16.53 -28.46 -12.68
C SER A 91 -16.45 -29.91 -12.25
#